data_AF-Q8JG16-F1
#
_entry.id   AF-Q8JG16-F1
#
_cell.length_a   1.000
_cell.length_b   1.000
_cell.length_c   1.000
_cell.angle_alpha   90.00
_cell.angle_beta   90.00
_cell.angle_gamma   90.00
#
_symmetry.space_group_name_H-M   'P 1'
#
loop_
_entity.id
_entity.type
_entity.pdbx_description
1 polymer ?
#
loop_
_entity_poly.entity_id
_entity_poly.type
_entity_poly.pdbx_seq_one_letter_code
_entity_poly.pdbx_strand_id
1 'polypeptide(L)'
;MYRYFGELLSRGAGSALASGCVESALPASAALMRVRQYSEQPDDPNFFRMVEGFFDRGAAIVQDKLVEDLKSRETPEQKMKRVKGILRIIKPCNHVLSVSFPIKRDNGEWEVVEGYRAQHSQHRTPCKGGIRYSEEVSVDEVKALASLMTYKCAVVDVPFGGAKAGVKINVKNYSDNELEKITRRFTIELAKKGFIGPGIDVPAPDMSTGEREMSWI
;
A
#
# COMPACT_ATOMS: atom_id res chain seq x y z
N MET A 1 -1.68 -35.45 -38.19
CA MET A 1 -1.43 -36.90 -38.06
C MET A 1 -1.59 -37.23 -36.58
N TYR A 2 -2.69 -37.92 -36.22
CA TYR A 2 -3.08 -38.61 -34.95
C TYR A 2 -2.78 -37.95 -33.59
N ARG A 3 -3.74 -37.51 -32.74
CA ARG A 3 -4.90 -38.15 -32.04
C ARG A 3 -4.58 -39.29 -31.05
N TYR A 4 -5.30 -39.22 -29.90
CA TYR A 4 -5.64 -40.24 -28.87
C TYR A 4 -4.65 -40.41 -27.70
N PHE A 5 -5.04 -40.50 -26.42
CA PHE A 5 -6.22 -41.03 -25.69
C PHE A 5 -6.52 -40.14 -24.47
N GLY A 6 -7.73 -40.00 -23.90
CA GLY A 6 -8.89 -40.90 -23.86
C GLY A 6 -9.10 -41.40 -22.41
N GLU A 7 -10.18 -40.95 -21.78
CA GLU A 7 -10.69 -41.23 -20.42
C GLU A 7 -10.76 -42.72 -20.03
N LEU A 8 -10.83 -43.03 -18.72
CA LEU A 8 -11.73 -44.10 -18.22
C LEU A 8 -11.97 -44.05 -16.68
N LEU A 9 -13.26 -43.88 -16.31
CA LEU A 9 -14.07 -44.57 -15.28
C LEU A 9 -13.57 -44.65 -13.82
N SER A 10 -14.27 -44.11 -12.81
CA SER A 10 -15.61 -44.42 -12.26
C SER A 10 -15.73 -45.74 -11.47
N ARG A 11 -16.33 -45.63 -10.26
CA ARG A 11 -16.89 -46.61 -9.28
C ARG A 11 -16.17 -46.50 -7.93
N GLY A 12 -16.81 -46.40 -6.77
CA GLY A 12 -18.22 -46.50 -6.34
C GLY A 12 -18.26 -46.87 -4.84
N ALA A 13 -19.44 -46.71 -4.21
CA ALA A 13 -19.82 -47.10 -2.84
C ALA A 13 -19.26 -46.23 -1.69
N GLY A 14 -19.98 -45.87 -0.62
CA GLY A 14 -21.35 -46.17 -0.19
C GLY A 14 -21.48 -45.88 1.32
N SER A 15 -22.48 -45.07 1.70
CA SER A 15 -23.39 -45.23 2.85
C SER A 15 -22.87 -45.49 4.29
N ALA A 16 -23.05 -44.47 5.14
CA ALA A 16 -23.89 -44.45 6.37
C ALA A 16 -23.35 -44.81 7.78
N LEU A 17 -23.76 -43.92 8.72
CA LEU A 17 -24.20 -44.10 10.13
C LEU A 17 -23.20 -43.97 11.31
N ALA A 18 -23.32 -42.80 11.97
CA ALA A 18 -23.67 -42.56 13.39
C ALA A 18 -22.91 -43.25 14.54
N SER A 19 -22.40 -42.44 15.49
CA SER A 19 -22.60 -42.62 16.95
C SER A 19 -21.72 -41.69 17.79
N GLY A 20 -22.34 -40.95 18.74
CA GLY A 20 -21.79 -40.76 20.08
C GLY A 20 -21.18 -39.40 20.44
N CYS A 21 -21.97 -38.54 21.10
CA CYS A 21 -21.47 -37.47 21.96
C CYS A 21 -20.76 -38.05 23.19
N VAL A 22 -19.58 -37.53 23.54
CA VAL A 22 -19.13 -37.41 24.93
C VAL A 22 -18.35 -36.08 25.08
N GLU A 23 -18.95 -35.17 25.82
CA GLU A 23 -18.33 -33.93 26.32
C GLU A 23 -17.29 -34.29 27.39
N SER A 24 -16.06 -33.79 27.27
CA SER A 24 -15.12 -33.74 28.40
C SER A 24 -14.22 -32.52 28.29
N ALA A 25 -13.97 -31.93 29.45
CA ALA A 25 -13.54 -30.56 29.66
C ALA A 25 -12.07 -30.26 29.26
N LEU A 26 -11.83 -28.98 28.95
CA LEU A 26 -10.56 -28.33 28.62
C LEU A 26 -9.45 -28.56 29.67
N PRO A 27 -8.17 -28.36 29.29
CA PRO A 27 -7.58 -27.07 29.63
C PRO A 27 -6.79 -26.38 28.51
N ALA A 28 -6.77 -25.06 28.64
CA ALA A 28 -6.10 -24.05 27.84
C ALA A 28 -4.68 -24.39 27.35
N SER A 29 -4.47 -24.34 26.03
CA SER A 29 -3.27 -23.76 25.39
C SER A 29 -3.42 -23.79 23.85
N ALA A 30 -4.31 -22.96 23.31
CA ALA A 30 -4.39 -22.70 21.87
C ALA A 30 -4.45 -21.19 21.58
N ALA A 31 -3.85 -20.39 22.45
CA ALA A 31 -3.77 -18.94 22.32
C ALA A 31 -2.48 -18.53 21.62
N LEU A 32 -2.18 -19.05 20.43
CA LEU A 32 -1.14 -18.53 19.53
C LEU A 32 -1.23 -19.29 18.21
N MET A 33 -1.94 -18.68 17.26
CA MET A 33 -1.92 -18.88 15.79
C MET A 33 -3.31 -18.52 15.23
N ARG A 34 -3.83 -17.33 15.59
CA ARG A 34 -4.75 -16.65 14.67
C ARG A 34 -3.87 -15.98 13.62
N VAL A 35 -3.60 -16.70 12.55
CA VAL A 35 -3.32 -16.09 11.26
C VAL A 35 -4.44 -15.07 11.04
N ARG A 36 -4.13 -13.77 11.03
CA ARG A 36 -5.10 -12.75 10.66
C ARG A 36 -5.41 -12.95 9.19
N GLN A 37 -6.41 -13.78 8.93
CA GLN A 37 -7.10 -13.81 7.66
C GLN A 37 -7.78 -12.45 7.56
N TYR A 38 -7.19 -11.51 6.81
CA TYR A 38 -7.94 -10.35 6.36
C TYR A 38 -9.12 -10.87 5.55
N SER A 39 -10.30 -10.35 5.88
CA SER A 39 -11.60 -10.89 5.52
C SER A 39 -11.82 -10.96 4.00
N GLU A 40 -12.03 -12.15 3.45
CA GLU A 40 -12.74 -12.32 2.17
C GLU A 40 -14.24 -12.12 2.42
N GLN A 41 -14.64 -10.87 2.66
CA GLN A 41 -16.03 -10.47 2.89
C GLN A 41 -16.48 -9.45 1.83
N PRO A 42 -17.80 -9.33 1.57
CA PRO A 42 -18.35 -8.42 0.55
C PRO A 42 -17.99 -6.93 0.72
N ASP A 43 -17.34 -6.56 1.82
CA ASP A 43 -16.93 -5.20 2.19
C ASP A 43 -15.39 -5.00 2.17
N ASP A 44 -14.66 -5.57 1.21
CA ASP A 44 -13.23 -5.26 0.98
C ASP A 44 -13.03 -4.37 -0.27
N PRO A 45 -13.32 -3.05 -0.18
CA PRO A 45 -13.14 -2.15 -1.30
C PRO A 45 -11.66 -1.91 -1.57
N ASN A 46 -11.32 -1.66 -2.84
CA ASN A 46 -9.98 -1.19 -3.21
C ASN A 46 -9.55 -0.01 -2.31
N PHE A 47 -8.40 -0.14 -1.65
CA PHE A 47 -7.99 0.80 -0.61
C PHE A 47 -7.89 2.24 -1.14
N PHE A 48 -7.42 2.44 -2.37
CA PHE A 48 -7.33 3.77 -2.96
C PHE A 48 -8.72 4.38 -3.18
N ARG A 49 -9.68 3.59 -3.68
CA ARG A 49 -11.08 4.03 -3.85
C ARG A 49 -11.77 4.35 -2.53
N MET A 50 -11.48 3.59 -1.47
CA MET A 50 -11.99 3.88 -0.14
C MET A 50 -11.53 5.26 0.34
N VAL A 51 -10.23 5.57 0.19
CA VAL A 51 -9.68 6.89 0.58
C VAL A 51 -10.24 8.01 -0.29
N GLU A 52 -10.44 7.78 -1.59
CA GLU A 52 -11.13 8.73 -2.46
C GLU A 52 -12.57 9.01 -1.98
N GLY A 53 -13.29 8.00 -1.49
CA GLY A 53 -14.63 8.18 -0.93
C GLY A 53 -14.66 9.05 0.32
N PHE A 54 -13.66 8.92 1.21
CA PHE A 54 -13.51 9.83 2.35
C PHE A 54 -13.21 11.27 1.90
N PHE A 55 -12.35 11.43 0.90
CA PHE A 55 -12.06 12.74 0.32
C PHE A 55 -13.31 13.37 -0.30
N ASP A 56 -14.05 12.63 -1.11
CA ASP A 56 -15.25 13.12 -1.80
C ASP A 56 -16.32 13.58 -0.81
N ARG A 57 -16.50 12.86 0.30
CA ARG A 57 -17.39 13.27 1.39
C ARG A 57 -16.95 14.61 2.00
N GLY A 58 -15.67 14.76 2.31
CA GLY A 58 -15.14 16.01 2.85
C GLY A 58 -15.27 17.18 1.86
N ALA A 59 -14.93 16.92 0.59
CA ALA A 59 -15.04 17.87 -0.50
C ALA A 59 -16.47 18.40 -0.66
N ALA A 60 -17.49 17.53 -0.58
CA ALA A 60 -18.89 17.92 -0.67
C ALA A 60 -19.32 18.90 0.44
N ILE A 61 -18.75 18.77 1.65
CA ILE A 61 -19.07 19.64 2.79
C ILE A 61 -18.44 21.03 2.62
N VAL A 62 -17.19 21.10 2.16
CA VAL A 62 -16.43 22.37 2.11
C VAL A 62 -16.56 23.11 0.79
N GLN A 63 -17.13 22.49 -0.24
CA GLN A 63 -17.16 23.05 -1.61
C GLN A 63 -17.74 24.46 -1.66
N ASP A 64 -18.87 24.71 -1.00
CA ASP A 64 -19.55 26.01 -1.06
C ASP A 64 -18.74 27.08 -0.33
N LYS A 65 -18.14 26.72 0.82
CA LYS A 65 -17.21 27.59 1.55
C LYS A 65 -15.97 27.93 0.69
N LEU A 66 -15.40 26.95 -0.01
CA LEU A 66 -14.26 27.17 -0.90
C LEU A 66 -14.59 28.13 -2.07
N VAL A 67 -15.84 28.12 -2.55
CA VAL A 67 -16.31 29.05 -3.60
C VAL A 67 -16.49 30.46 -3.05
N GLU A 68 -17.03 30.58 -1.83
CA GLU A 68 -17.17 31.85 -1.12
C GLU A 68 -15.82 32.50 -0.83
N ASP A 69 -14.87 31.72 -0.29
CA ASP A 69 -13.53 32.17 0.08
C ASP A 69 -12.67 32.55 -1.14
N LEU A 70 -13.05 32.12 -2.35
CA LEU A 70 -12.30 32.39 -3.56
C LEU A 70 -12.44 33.86 -3.99
N LYS A 71 -11.42 34.66 -3.65
CA LYS A 71 -11.28 36.07 -4.04
C LYS A 71 -10.88 36.20 -5.52
N SER A 72 -11.82 35.95 -6.42
CA SER A 72 -11.68 36.19 -7.87
C SER A 72 -12.82 37.05 -8.42
N ARG A 73 -12.58 37.73 -9.55
CA ARG A 73 -13.58 38.50 -10.32
C ARG A 73 -14.46 37.62 -11.22
N GLU A 74 -14.33 36.30 -11.12
CA GLU A 74 -15.03 35.30 -11.94
C GLU A 74 -16.50 35.16 -11.48
N THR A 75 -17.37 34.67 -12.37
CA THR A 75 -18.77 34.38 -12.01
C THR A 75 -18.86 33.21 -11.00
N PRO A 76 -19.95 33.10 -10.22
CA PRO A 76 -20.12 32.00 -9.26
C PRO A 76 -19.97 30.61 -9.89
N GLU A 77 -20.46 30.43 -11.12
CA GLU A 77 -20.36 29.17 -11.85
C GLU A 77 -18.91 28.86 -12.25
N GLN A 78 -18.14 29.88 -12.63
CA GLN A 78 -16.72 29.74 -12.95
C GLN A 78 -15.92 29.37 -11.70
N LYS A 79 -16.19 30.03 -10.56
CA LYS A 79 -15.58 29.68 -9.26
C LYS A 79 -15.88 28.24 -8.88
N MET A 80 -17.13 27.81 -9.02
CA MET A 80 -17.55 26.44 -8.75
C MET A 80 -16.81 25.42 -9.64
N LYS A 81 -16.73 25.67 -10.95
CA LYS A 81 -15.97 24.82 -11.87
C LYS A 81 -14.49 24.75 -11.50
N ARG A 82 -13.90 25.87 -11.09
CA ARG A 82 -12.51 25.97 -10.67
C ARG A 82 -12.26 25.17 -9.39
N VAL A 83 -13.09 25.33 -8.36
CA VAL A 83 -13.00 24.56 -7.11
C VAL A 83 -13.10 23.06 -7.40
N LYS A 84 -14.09 22.63 -8.18
CA LYS A 84 -14.23 21.22 -8.59
C LYS A 84 -13.03 20.72 -9.40
N GLY A 85 -12.45 21.57 -10.24
CA GLY A 85 -11.23 21.27 -10.98
C GLY A 85 -10.02 21.06 -10.08
N ILE A 86 -9.80 21.95 -9.11
CA ILE A 86 -8.71 21.86 -8.14
C ILE A 86 -8.85 20.58 -7.30
N LEU A 87 -10.05 20.30 -6.79
CA LEU A 87 -10.31 19.07 -6.02
C LEU A 87 -10.01 17.81 -6.84
N ARG A 88 -10.34 17.82 -8.15
CA ARG A 88 -10.01 16.73 -9.06
C ARG A 88 -8.51 16.54 -9.28
N ILE A 89 -7.73 17.62 -9.24
CA ILE A 89 -6.27 17.58 -9.34
C ILE A 89 -5.64 17.06 -8.04
N ILE A 90 -6.24 17.36 -6.88
CA ILE A 90 -5.72 16.93 -5.57
C ILE A 90 -5.87 15.41 -5.36
N LYS A 91 -6.94 14.79 -5.87
CA LYS A 91 -7.28 13.37 -5.62
C LYS A 91 -6.25 12.34 -6.10
N PRO A 92 -5.78 12.35 -7.36
CA PRO A 92 -4.87 11.33 -7.87
C PRO A 92 -3.46 11.54 -7.33
N CYS A 93 -2.68 10.45 -7.26
CA CYS A 93 -1.24 10.60 -7.03
C CYS A 93 -0.56 11.19 -8.26
N ASN A 94 0.28 12.20 -8.07
CA ASN A 94 1.04 12.82 -9.16
C ASN A 94 2.08 11.88 -9.79
N HIS A 95 2.79 11.10 -8.96
CA HIS A 95 3.80 10.17 -9.44
C HIS A 95 3.73 8.83 -8.71
N VAL A 96 3.93 7.74 -9.43
CA VAL A 96 4.05 6.39 -8.89
C VAL A 96 5.19 5.70 -9.61
N LEU A 97 6.19 5.26 -8.85
CA LEU A 97 7.31 4.48 -9.35
C LEU A 97 7.14 3.03 -8.93
N SER A 98 7.22 2.13 -9.91
CA SER A 98 7.35 0.69 -9.71
C SER A 98 8.76 0.28 -10.13
N VAL A 99 9.46 -0.45 -9.27
CA VAL A 99 10.80 -0.96 -9.53
C VAL A 99 10.82 -2.47 -9.29
N SER A 100 11.53 -3.16 -10.17
CA SER A 100 11.91 -4.56 -9.99
C SER A 100 13.42 -4.62 -10.06
N PHE A 101 14.06 -5.13 -9.02
CA PHE A 101 15.52 -5.18 -8.95
C PHE A 101 16.02 -6.54 -8.45
N PRO A 102 17.11 -7.06 -9.01
CA PRO A 102 17.67 -8.34 -8.58
C PRO A 102 18.50 -8.16 -7.30
N ILE A 103 18.41 -9.16 -6.43
CA ILE A 103 19.31 -9.37 -5.30
C ILE A 103 19.94 -10.77 -5.37
N LYS A 104 21.16 -10.89 -4.87
CA LYS A 104 21.78 -12.19 -4.64
C LYS A 104 21.56 -12.58 -3.18
N ARG A 105 20.80 -13.66 -3.00
CA ARG A 105 20.53 -14.29 -1.71
C ARG A 105 21.79 -14.86 -1.08
N ASP A 106 21.74 -15.11 0.22
CA ASP A 106 22.87 -15.67 0.95
C ASP A 106 23.15 -17.13 0.56
N ASN A 107 22.13 -17.87 0.09
CA ASN A 107 22.28 -19.20 -0.50
C ASN A 107 22.91 -19.19 -1.91
N GLY A 108 23.18 -18.01 -2.47
CA GLY A 108 23.77 -17.83 -3.80
C GLY A 108 22.76 -17.70 -4.96
N GLU A 109 21.47 -17.93 -4.72
CA GLU A 109 20.41 -17.78 -5.71
C GLU A 109 20.12 -16.30 -6.00
N TRP A 110 19.53 -16.03 -7.16
CA TRP A 110 19.10 -14.69 -7.55
C TRP A 110 17.58 -14.58 -7.44
N GLU A 111 17.14 -13.51 -6.80
CA GLU A 111 15.74 -13.21 -6.60
C GLU A 111 15.43 -11.80 -7.12
N VAL A 112 14.26 -11.62 -7.76
CA VAL A 112 13.79 -10.30 -8.18
C VAL A 112 12.80 -9.78 -7.14
N VAL A 113 13.12 -8.63 -6.54
CA VAL A 113 12.28 -7.97 -5.55
C VAL A 113 11.52 -6.84 -6.21
N GLU A 114 10.21 -6.77 -5.92
CA GLU A 114 9.33 -5.70 -6.36
C GLU A 114 9.21 -4.62 -5.28
N GLY A 115 9.29 -3.36 -5.68
CA GLY A 115 9.12 -2.21 -4.81
C GLY A 115 8.36 -1.08 -5.49
N TYR A 116 7.69 -0.27 -4.69
CA TYR A 116 6.87 0.84 -5.16
C TYR A 116 7.12 2.07 -4.31
N ARG A 117 7.05 3.26 -4.92
CA ARG A 117 6.94 4.53 -4.19
C ARG A 117 5.97 5.46 -4.90
N ALA A 118 4.91 5.87 -4.21
CA ALA A 118 3.96 6.86 -4.69
C ALA A 118 4.22 8.21 -4.01
N GLN A 119 4.22 9.28 -4.79
CA GLN A 119 4.17 10.66 -4.33
C GLN A 119 2.83 11.23 -4.72
N HIS A 120 1.99 11.49 -3.72
CA HIS A 120 0.63 11.94 -3.94
C HIS A 120 0.58 13.39 -4.39
N SER A 121 1.20 14.30 -3.62
CA SER A 121 1.13 15.74 -3.86
C SER A 121 2.48 16.40 -3.62
N GLN A 122 2.85 17.37 -4.46
CA GLN A 122 4.01 18.25 -4.29
C GLN A 122 3.58 19.71 -3.98
N HIS A 123 2.36 19.92 -3.48
CA HIS A 123 1.92 21.26 -3.06
C HIS A 123 2.81 21.85 -1.94
N ARG A 124 3.50 20.97 -1.20
CA ARG A 124 4.63 21.25 -0.32
C ARG A 124 5.74 20.27 -0.64
N THR A 125 6.98 20.73 -0.59
CA THR A 125 8.17 19.90 -0.74
C THR A 125 9.02 19.97 0.54
N PRO A 126 9.70 18.87 0.92
CA PRO A 126 9.70 17.55 0.29
C PRO A 126 8.39 16.76 0.49
N CYS A 127 8.24 15.68 -0.27
CA CYS A 127 7.28 14.63 0.05
C CYS A 127 7.73 13.86 1.32
N LYS A 128 6.78 13.33 2.09
CA LYS A 128 7.03 12.58 3.33
C LYS A 128 6.20 11.31 3.36
N GLY A 129 6.85 10.18 3.65
CA GLY A 129 6.18 8.89 3.61
C GLY A 129 7.03 7.72 4.07
N GLY A 130 6.43 6.81 4.86
CA GLY A 130 7.13 5.62 5.35
C GLY A 130 7.42 4.58 4.25
N ILE A 131 8.31 3.63 4.53
CA ILE A 131 8.59 2.44 3.70
C ILE A 131 8.08 1.20 4.42
N ARG A 132 7.18 0.44 3.80
CA ARG A 132 6.58 -0.78 4.36
C ARG A 132 7.17 -2.04 3.74
N TYR A 133 7.53 -3.05 4.55
CA TYR A 133 7.86 -4.39 4.05
C TYR A 133 6.72 -5.36 4.39
N SER A 134 6.02 -5.84 3.35
CA SER A 134 4.96 -6.85 3.46
C SER A 134 4.72 -7.52 2.11
N GLU A 135 4.32 -8.80 2.10
CA GLU A 135 3.90 -9.53 0.89
C GLU A 135 2.60 -8.97 0.28
N GLU A 136 1.78 -8.29 1.10
CA GLU A 136 0.50 -7.69 0.71
C GLU A 136 0.67 -6.34 -0.01
N VAL A 137 1.91 -5.81 -0.07
CA VAL A 137 2.18 -4.53 -0.74
C VAL A 137 1.73 -4.59 -2.19
N SER A 138 0.91 -3.61 -2.56
CA SER A 138 0.45 -3.40 -3.94
C SER A 138 0.51 -1.92 -4.30
N VAL A 139 0.47 -1.62 -5.61
CA VAL A 139 0.47 -0.24 -6.11
C VAL A 139 -0.70 0.56 -5.54
N ASP A 140 -1.88 -0.04 -5.44
CA ASP A 140 -3.07 0.65 -4.93
C ASP A 140 -3.00 0.90 -3.43
N GLU A 141 -2.46 -0.05 -2.65
CA GLU A 141 -2.21 0.16 -1.22
C GLU A 141 -1.25 1.35 -1.01
N VAL A 142 -0.15 1.38 -1.76
CA VAL A 142 0.86 2.44 -1.66
C VAL A 142 0.29 3.80 -2.07
N LYS A 143 -0.53 3.87 -3.12
CA LYS A 143 -1.23 5.10 -3.51
C LYS A 143 -2.20 5.60 -2.43
N ALA A 144 -2.96 4.69 -1.82
CA ALA A 144 -3.92 5.02 -0.75
C ALA A 144 -3.21 5.59 0.47
N LEU A 145 -2.11 4.95 0.88
CA LEU A 145 -1.30 5.41 2.00
C LEU A 145 -0.58 6.73 1.69
N ALA A 146 -0.14 6.95 0.44
CA ALA A 146 0.48 8.21 0.03
C ALA A 146 -0.51 9.39 0.07
N SER A 147 -1.76 9.18 -0.36
CA SER A 147 -2.80 10.22 -0.26
C SER A 147 -3.15 10.53 1.20
N LEU A 148 -3.29 9.49 2.04
CA LEU A 148 -3.45 9.65 3.48
C LEU A 148 -2.32 10.44 4.13
N MET A 149 -1.06 10.29 3.68
CA MET A 149 0.05 11.08 4.19
C MET A 149 -0.08 12.58 3.86
N THR A 150 -0.64 12.94 2.70
CA THR A 150 -0.87 14.35 2.34
C THR A 150 -1.91 14.97 3.28
N TYR A 151 -3.04 14.29 3.43
CA TYR A 151 -4.13 14.79 4.28
C TYR A 151 -3.72 14.81 5.75
N LYS A 152 -2.99 13.79 6.22
CA LYS A 152 -2.46 13.74 7.58
C LYS A 152 -1.55 14.91 7.88
N CYS A 153 -0.59 15.22 6.99
CA CYS A 153 0.32 16.35 7.19
C CYS A 153 -0.44 17.68 7.21
N ALA A 154 -1.45 17.84 6.36
CA ALA A 154 -2.31 19.04 6.36
C ALA A 154 -3.14 19.19 7.64
N VAL A 155 -3.58 18.09 8.26
CA VAL A 155 -4.36 18.12 9.52
C VAL A 155 -3.52 18.60 10.72
N VAL A 156 -2.20 18.32 10.72
CA VAL A 156 -1.30 18.68 11.82
C VAL A 156 -0.32 19.81 11.46
N ASP A 157 -0.61 20.56 10.38
CA ASP A 157 0.20 21.68 9.88
C ASP A 157 1.69 21.36 9.64
N VAL A 158 1.99 20.12 9.26
CA VAL A 158 3.34 19.69 8.88
C VAL A 158 3.54 20.00 7.38
N PRO A 159 4.58 20.74 6.99
CA PRO A 159 4.71 21.30 5.64
C PRO A 159 5.28 20.30 4.62
N PHE A 160 4.65 19.13 4.47
CA PHE A 160 5.08 18.10 3.50
C PHE A 160 3.96 17.64 2.58
N GLY A 161 4.34 17.31 1.35
CA GLY A 161 3.52 16.50 0.46
C GLY A 161 3.46 15.05 0.95
N GLY A 162 2.39 14.30 0.66
CA GLY A 162 2.32 12.90 1.05
C GLY A 162 3.03 11.98 0.06
N ALA A 163 3.79 11.03 0.60
CA ALA A 163 4.32 9.89 -0.14
C ALA A 163 4.15 8.60 0.65
N LYS A 164 4.41 7.47 0.01
CA LYS A 164 4.54 6.16 0.65
C LYS A 164 5.36 5.24 -0.24
N ALA A 165 6.16 4.37 0.37
CA ALA A 165 6.75 3.24 -0.33
C ALA A 165 6.36 1.90 0.28
N GLY A 166 6.45 0.85 -0.53
CA GLY A 166 6.33 -0.53 -0.10
C GLY A 166 7.30 -1.42 -0.87
N VAL A 167 7.86 -2.43 -0.21
CA VAL A 167 8.66 -3.50 -0.84
C VAL A 167 7.95 -4.81 -0.55
N LYS A 168 7.72 -5.60 -1.59
CA LYS A 168 6.86 -6.78 -1.57
C LYS A 168 7.63 -8.01 -1.10
N ILE A 169 7.94 -8.05 0.20
CA ILE A 169 8.70 -9.11 0.86
C ILE A 169 8.14 -9.40 2.25
N ASN A 170 8.34 -10.63 2.73
CA ASN A 170 8.17 -10.97 4.14
C ASN A 170 9.53 -11.01 4.81
N VAL A 171 9.77 -10.05 5.70
CA VAL A 171 11.05 -9.87 6.40
C VAL A 171 11.54 -11.09 7.16
N LYS A 172 10.65 -12.01 7.56
CA LYS A 172 11.00 -13.24 8.27
C LYS A 172 11.71 -14.27 7.38
N ASN A 173 11.59 -14.12 6.06
CA ASN A 173 12.17 -15.04 5.09
C ASN A 173 13.56 -14.61 4.61
N TYR A 174 14.10 -13.50 5.14
CA TYR A 174 15.39 -12.94 4.74
C TYR A 174 16.30 -12.80 5.96
N SER A 175 17.60 -12.97 5.74
CA SER A 175 18.61 -12.62 6.74
C SER A 175 18.76 -11.09 6.86
N ASP A 176 19.36 -10.61 7.95
CA ASP A 176 19.67 -9.19 8.11
C ASP A 176 20.58 -8.64 7.00
N ASN A 177 21.50 -9.47 6.49
CA ASN A 177 22.37 -9.14 5.37
C ASN A 177 21.60 -9.02 4.05
N GLU A 178 20.62 -9.91 3.81
CA GLU A 178 19.73 -9.82 2.66
C GLU A 178 18.84 -8.56 2.75
N LEU A 179 18.30 -8.26 3.94
CA LEU A 179 17.51 -7.05 4.17
C LEU A 179 18.32 -5.79 3.90
N GLU A 180 19.57 -5.70 4.38
CA GLU A 180 20.44 -4.56 4.08
C GLU A 180 20.67 -4.39 2.56
N LYS A 181 20.98 -5.48 1.85
CA LYS A 181 21.14 -5.45 0.38
C LYS A 181 19.88 -4.95 -0.31
N ILE A 182 18.71 -5.42 0.11
CA ILE A 182 17.41 -4.98 -0.42
C ILE A 182 17.20 -3.50 -0.15
N THR A 183 17.34 -3.04 1.10
CA THR A 183 17.11 -1.65 1.49
C THR A 183 18.03 -0.70 0.74
N ARG A 184 19.34 -1.00 0.69
CA ARG A 184 20.32 -0.16 -0.03
C ARG A 184 20.06 -0.14 -1.53
N ARG A 185 19.77 -1.30 -2.13
CA ARG A 185 19.49 -1.38 -3.57
C ARG A 185 18.22 -0.60 -3.91
N PHE A 186 17.15 -0.78 -3.13
CA PHE A 186 15.91 -0.04 -3.29
C PHE A 186 16.14 1.46 -3.19
N THR A 187 16.91 1.91 -2.20
CA THR A 187 17.27 3.33 -2.01
C THR A 187 17.98 3.91 -3.22
N ILE A 188 18.94 3.18 -3.80
CA ILE A 188 19.64 3.59 -5.01
C ILE A 188 18.68 3.73 -6.21
N GLU A 189 17.75 2.79 -6.38
CA GLU A 189 16.76 2.88 -7.47
C GLU A 189 15.81 4.08 -7.26
N LEU A 190 15.39 4.36 -6.02
CA LEU A 190 14.63 5.57 -5.70
C LEU A 190 15.42 6.84 -6.00
N ALA A 191 16.70 6.89 -5.61
CA ALA A 191 17.54 8.07 -5.74
C ALA A 191 17.77 8.44 -7.21
N LYS A 192 18.08 7.45 -8.05
CA LYS A 192 18.24 7.62 -9.50
C LYS A 192 17.01 8.19 -10.20
N LYS A 193 15.82 8.01 -9.62
CA LYS A 193 14.54 8.44 -10.20
C LYS A 193 13.93 9.66 -9.49
N GLY A 194 14.61 10.25 -8.50
CA GLY A 194 14.11 11.40 -7.76
C GLY A 194 12.99 11.08 -6.76
N PHE A 195 12.96 9.84 -6.25
CA PHE A 195 11.99 9.39 -5.24
C PHE A 195 12.59 9.31 -3.81
N ILE A 196 13.80 9.85 -3.64
CA ILE A 196 14.41 10.11 -2.33
C ILE A 196 15.38 11.30 -2.47
N GLY A 197 15.38 12.18 -1.49
CA GLY A 197 16.31 13.31 -1.38
C GLY A 197 15.79 14.34 -0.37
N PRO A 198 16.67 15.05 0.36
CA PRO A 198 16.26 15.91 1.48
C PRO A 198 15.28 17.03 1.07
N GLY A 199 15.41 17.56 -0.15
CA GLY A 199 14.51 18.58 -0.70
C GLY A 199 13.42 18.03 -1.63
N ILE A 200 13.37 16.71 -1.85
CA ILE A 200 12.48 16.09 -2.84
C ILE A 200 11.48 15.16 -2.14
N ASP A 201 11.98 14.15 -1.44
CA ASP A 201 11.18 13.11 -0.81
C ASP A 201 11.95 12.45 0.33
N VAL A 202 11.39 12.47 1.54
CA VAL A 202 12.04 12.03 2.78
C VAL A 202 11.30 10.80 3.34
N PRO A 203 11.88 9.59 3.19
CA PRO A 203 11.33 8.36 3.74
C PRO A 203 11.24 8.34 5.28
N ALA A 204 10.56 7.33 5.82
CA ALA A 204 10.45 7.06 7.25
C ALA A 204 10.20 5.57 7.51
N PRO A 205 10.27 5.11 8.77
CA PRO A 205 9.79 3.79 9.15
C PRO A 205 8.29 3.60 8.89
N ASP A 206 7.88 2.35 8.71
CA ASP A 206 6.50 1.87 8.70
C ASP A 206 6.47 0.40 9.15
N MET A 207 5.43 -0.37 8.77
CA MET A 207 5.37 -1.79 9.10
C MET A 207 6.60 -2.54 8.61
N SER A 208 7.23 -3.29 9.52
CA SER A 208 8.42 -4.12 9.29
C SER A 208 9.67 -3.34 8.86
N THR A 209 9.74 -2.03 9.15
CA THR A 209 10.95 -1.22 9.02
C THR A 209 11.11 -0.33 10.26
N GLY A 210 12.35 -0.04 10.64
CA GLY A 210 12.68 0.73 11.85
C GLY A 210 13.97 1.52 11.69
N GLU A 211 14.60 1.85 12.82
CA GLU A 211 15.86 2.61 12.86
C GLU A 211 16.97 1.96 12.03
N ARG A 212 17.04 0.62 12.05
CA ARG A 212 18.02 -0.16 11.29
C ARG A 212 17.92 0.10 9.79
N GLU A 213 16.73 -0.04 9.21
CA GLU A 213 16.52 0.21 7.78
C GLU A 213 16.75 1.69 7.46
N MET A 214 16.33 2.61 8.34
CA MET A 214 16.60 4.05 8.14
C MET A 214 18.08 4.39 8.20
N SER A 215 18.89 3.63 8.94
CA SER A 215 20.35 3.80 8.97
C SER A 215 21.04 3.32 7.69
N TRP A 216 20.41 2.41 6.94
CA TRP A 216 20.95 1.91 5.67
C TRP A 216 20.57 2.77 4.46
N ILE A 217 19.43 3.44 4.54
CA ILE A 217 18.93 4.43 3.57
C ILE A 217 19.80 5.68 3.57
#